data_AF-A0A9Q8VG19-F1
#
_entry.id   AF-A0A9Q8VG19-F1
#
_cell.length_a   1.000
_cell.length_b   1.000
_cell.length_c   1.000
_cell.angle_alpha   90.00
_cell.angle_beta   90.00
_cell.angle_gamma   90.00
#
_symmetry.space_group_name_H-M   'P 1'
#
loop_
_entity.id
_entity.type
_entity.pdbx_description
1 polymer ?
#
loop_
_entity_poly.entity_id
_entity_poly.type
_entity_poly.pdbx_seq_one_letter_code
_entity_poly.pdbx_strand_id
1 'polypeptide(L)'
;MPWKDKLKQLKGDFDSLVSGGGQSHSQAPPPGQYYPQQQQHQHQQQAPGYGYGSGPGNAPPPSTGPPPVPPHPPQQGRPADQQNDQQPPPPVPPHPPAAGAAPNPVYWRPQFRPDVPVAAEWDAKLGNGPDGWGNQELEHYTAKPENAFHTPDGRLVIRALANSAASSSEQRYTSARLVSRQTLSRDRGVLTGFIVSPCAAGIWPAFWLLPREPFAWPTDGEIDIAETWNGDLENHTCLHWGQHHEPQKHRVLGTRIPDMHTRPVRYDFAWDQPGGQPGQGRMLWYIDGRPVMKAQVPPGTRPLRDMTILLNVAMGGNVCAGKTPANGYYDMVVCALWMADELEYGGWGRFEHDWGNPGTPEGNTY
;
A
#
# COMPACT_ATOMS: atom_id res chain seq x y z
N MET A 1 39.60 19.41 -6.11
CA MET A 1 38.73 19.93 -7.20
C MET A 1 38.88 18.99 -8.37
N PRO A 2 37.80 18.29 -8.83
CA PRO A 2 37.29 18.54 -10.20
C PRO A 2 35.84 18.02 -10.45
N TRP A 3 34.81 18.44 -9.69
CA TRP A 3 33.40 18.08 -10.02
C TRP A 3 32.62 19.22 -10.68
N LYS A 4 33.06 20.47 -10.48
CA LYS A 4 32.38 21.66 -11.01
C LYS A 4 32.55 21.82 -12.53
N ASP A 5 33.58 21.22 -13.11
CA ASP A 5 33.87 21.34 -14.55
C ASP A 5 33.02 20.38 -15.41
N LYS A 6 32.59 19.23 -14.86
CA LYS A 6 31.65 18.31 -15.55
C LYS A 6 30.24 18.87 -15.70
N LEU A 7 29.80 19.73 -14.78
CA LEU A 7 28.48 20.38 -14.83
C LEU A 7 28.42 21.54 -15.82
N LYS A 8 29.55 22.22 -16.10
CA LYS A 8 29.62 23.25 -17.14
C LYS A 8 29.61 22.66 -18.54
N GLN A 9 30.22 21.50 -18.74
CA GLN A 9 30.24 20.80 -20.02
C GLN A 9 28.83 20.31 -20.42
N LEU A 10 28.07 19.74 -19.48
CA LEU A 10 26.69 19.30 -19.71
C LEU A 10 25.70 20.44 -20.00
N LYS A 11 25.99 21.66 -19.54
CA LYS A 11 25.14 22.84 -19.83
C LYS A 11 25.41 23.42 -21.22
N GLY A 12 26.67 23.37 -21.68
CA GLY A 12 27.04 23.82 -23.04
C GLY A 12 26.49 22.92 -24.14
N ASP A 13 26.44 21.61 -23.90
CA ASP A 13 25.91 20.64 -24.87
C ASP A 13 24.38 20.77 -25.02
N PHE A 14 23.66 21.14 -23.94
CA PHE A 14 22.21 21.35 -23.97
C PHE A 14 21.81 22.64 -24.72
N ASP A 15 22.55 23.73 -24.57
CA ASP A 15 22.25 24.99 -25.26
C ASP A 15 22.55 24.93 -26.77
N SER A 16 23.45 24.03 -27.20
CA SER A 16 23.74 23.75 -28.61
C SER A 16 22.65 22.94 -29.33
N LEU A 17 21.84 22.20 -28.58
CA LEU A 17 20.70 21.41 -29.07
C LEU A 17 19.42 22.23 -29.23
N VAL A 18 19.34 23.41 -28.60
CA VAL A 18 18.16 24.30 -28.62
C VAL A 18 18.26 25.39 -29.70
N SER A 19 19.43 25.60 -30.31
CA SER A 19 19.70 26.73 -31.21
C SER A 19 19.90 26.38 -32.70
N GLY A 20 19.66 25.13 -33.13
CA GLY A 20 19.92 24.70 -34.51
C GLY A 20 18.69 24.25 -35.31
N GLY A 21 18.06 25.19 -36.04
CA GLY A 21 17.22 24.94 -37.23
C GLY A 21 15.83 24.32 -36.98
N GLY A 22 14.73 24.64 -37.66
CA GLY A 22 14.52 25.35 -38.92
C GLY A 22 13.23 24.80 -39.54
N GLN A 23 12.23 25.67 -39.70
CA GLN A 23 10.97 25.60 -40.44
C GLN A 23 10.54 24.28 -41.16
N SER A 24 9.32 23.82 -40.88
CA SER A 24 8.36 23.43 -41.93
C SER A 24 6.90 23.54 -41.46
N HIS A 25 6.03 23.99 -42.36
CA HIS A 25 4.60 24.21 -42.20
C HIS A 25 3.78 22.92 -42.25
N SER A 26 2.74 22.80 -41.41
CA SER A 26 1.43 22.25 -41.84
C SER A 26 0.34 22.54 -40.80
N GLN A 27 -0.86 22.77 -41.32
CA GLN A 27 -2.03 23.42 -40.72
C GLN A 27 -2.75 22.61 -39.63
N ALA A 28 -3.38 23.34 -38.69
CA ALA A 28 -4.30 22.81 -37.69
C ALA A 28 -5.76 22.74 -38.21
N PRO A 29 -6.57 21.74 -37.80
CA PRO A 29 -8.02 21.76 -38.03
C PRO A 29 -8.79 22.45 -36.88
N PRO A 30 -10.02 22.98 -37.13
CA PRO A 30 -10.76 23.85 -36.20
C PRO A 30 -11.53 23.09 -35.10
N PRO A 31 -11.92 23.79 -34.01
CA PRO A 31 -12.57 23.19 -32.84
C PRO A 31 -14.07 22.92 -33.04
N GLY A 32 -14.50 21.71 -32.67
CA GLY A 32 -15.90 21.30 -32.60
C GLY A 32 -16.56 21.74 -31.30
N GLN A 33 -17.81 22.20 -31.41
CA GLN A 33 -18.64 22.80 -30.38
C GLN A 33 -19.17 21.78 -29.36
N TYR A 34 -19.08 22.12 -28.07
CA TYR A 34 -19.81 21.46 -26.99
C TYR A 34 -21.18 22.13 -26.77
N TYR A 35 -22.25 21.35 -26.75
CA TYR A 35 -23.58 21.77 -26.31
C TYR A 35 -23.77 21.48 -24.81
N PRO A 36 -24.31 22.41 -24.00
CA PRO A 36 -24.66 22.15 -22.60
C PRO A 36 -26.10 21.64 -22.47
N GLN A 37 -26.31 20.58 -21.70
CA GLN A 37 -27.65 20.14 -21.27
C GLN A 37 -28.07 20.90 -20.00
N GLN A 38 -29.12 21.72 -20.13
CA GLN A 38 -29.80 22.41 -19.05
C GLN A 38 -30.75 21.45 -18.31
N GLN A 39 -30.69 21.46 -16.98
CA GLN A 39 -31.74 20.92 -16.11
C GLN A 39 -32.96 21.86 -16.14
N GLN A 40 -34.13 21.32 -16.45
CA GLN A 40 -35.40 22.02 -16.28
C GLN A 40 -36.11 21.54 -15.01
N HIS A 41 -36.44 22.50 -14.13
CA HIS A 41 -37.45 22.37 -13.10
C HIS A 41 -38.85 22.50 -13.72
N GLN A 42 -39.79 21.64 -13.32
CA GLN A 42 -41.22 21.89 -13.46
C GLN A 42 -41.97 21.53 -12.18
N HIS A 43 -42.72 22.51 -11.69
CA HIS A 43 -43.76 22.43 -10.67
C HIS A 43 -45.14 22.30 -11.35
N GLN A 44 -46.04 21.48 -10.79
CA GLN A 44 -47.51 21.61 -10.81
C GLN A 44 -48.07 20.62 -9.75
N GLN A 45 -48.64 21.07 -8.62
CA GLN A 45 -50.09 21.30 -8.32
C GLN A 45 -51.00 20.07 -8.57
N GLN A 46 -51.93 19.58 -7.75
CA GLN A 46 -52.54 19.87 -6.43
C GLN A 46 -53.34 18.60 -5.99
N ALA A 47 -53.71 18.48 -4.70
CA ALA A 47 -54.35 17.33 -4.01
C ALA A 47 -55.88 17.16 -4.28
N PRO A 48 -56.67 16.21 -3.66
CA PRO A 48 -56.83 16.06 -2.20
C PRO A 48 -57.05 14.63 -1.61
N GLY A 49 -56.76 14.49 -0.31
CA GLY A 49 -57.67 13.78 0.63
C GLY A 49 -57.15 12.52 1.36
N TYR A 50 -57.25 12.56 2.70
CA TYR A 50 -57.11 11.50 3.72
C TYR A 50 -55.66 11.05 4.01
N GLY A 51 -55.15 10.92 5.23
CA GLY A 51 -55.63 10.99 6.61
C GLY A 51 -54.48 10.48 7.51
N TYR A 52 -54.35 11.04 8.70
CA TYR A 52 -53.24 10.93 9.67
C TYR A 52 -52.47 9.60 9.80
N GLY A 53 -51.13 9.71 9.90
CA GLY A 53 -50.23 8.66 10.42
C GLY A 53 -48.81 9.19 10.62
N SER A 54 -48.44 9.51 11.85
CA SER A 54 -47.13 9.99 12.26
C SER A 54 -46.04 8.90 12.24
N GLY A 55 -44.95 9.12 11.50
CA GLY A 55 -43.71 8.34 11.56
C GLY A 55 -42.51 9.22 11.18
N PRO A 56 -41.38 9.16 11.91
CA PRO A 56 -40.23 10.01 11.61
C PRO A 56 -39.55 9.59 10.30
N GLY A 57 -39.06 10.60 9.58
CA GLY A 57 -38.60 10.52 8.21
C GLY A 57 -37.44 9.55 7.97
N ASN A 58 -37.46 8.95 6.77
CA ASN A 58 -36.32 8.30 6.17
C ASN A 58 -35.22 9.33 5.91
N ALA A 59 -34.18 9.33 6.75
CA ALA A 59 -32.89 9.88 6.40
C ALA A 59 -32.24 8.97 5.32
N PRO A 60 -31.48 9.54 4.36
CA PRO A 60 -30.61 8.72 3.52
C PRO A 60 -29.60 7.97 4.40
N PRO A 61 -29.15 6.76 4.00
CA PRO A 61 -28.20 6.00 4.80
C PRO A 61 -26.92 6.81 5.01
N PRO A 62 -26.33 6.84 6.22
CA PRO A 62 -25.08 7.54 6.47
C PRO A 62 -23.97 6.90 5.64
N SER A 63 -23.19 7.75 4.96
CA SER A 63 -21.97 7.38 4.27
C SER A 63 -20.94 6.88 5.28
N THR A 64 -20.67 5.58 5.28
CA THR A 64 -19.64 4.99 6.13
C THR A 64 -18.27 5.11 5.43
N GLY A 65 -17.60 6.24 5.63
CA GLY A 65 -16.14 6.26 5.57
C GLY A 65 -15.56 5.34 6.67
N PRO A 66 -14.35 4.78 6.50
CA PRO A 66 -13.74 4.02 7.58
C PRO A 66 -13.51 4.92 8.82
N PRO A 67 -13.55 4.37 10.04
CA PRO A 67 -13.21 5.13 11.25
C PRO A 67 -11.78 4.85 11.76
N PRO A 68 -11.25 5.69 12.67
CA PRO A 68 -9.87 5.66 13.15
C PRO A 68 -9.35 4.33 13.71
N VAL A 69 -8.08 4.03 13.41
CA VAL A 69 -7.25 3.10 14.18
C VAL A 69 -7.25 3.51 15.67
N PRO A 70 -7.45 2.60 16.63
CA PRO A 70 -7.48 2.93 18.05
C PRO A 70 -6.16 3.56 18.53
N PRO A 71 -6.20 4.49 19.51
CA PRO A 71 -4.98 5.03 20.10
C PRO A 71 -4.21 3.95 20.90
N HIS A 72 -2.89 3.93 20.76
CA HIS A 72 -2.00 3.12 21.58
C HIS A 72 -2.12 3.50 23.08
N PRO A 73 -1.90 2.55 24.02
CA PRO A 73 -1.88 2.85 25.44
C PRO A 73 -0.75 3.83 25.81
N PRO A 74 -0.90 4.60 26.91
CA PRO A 74 0.11 5.57 27.33
C PRO A 74 1.43 4.89 27.65
N GLN A 75 2.54 5.51 27.22
CA GLN A 75 3.89 5.12 27.60
C GLN A 75 4.01 5.13 29.12
N GLN A 76 4.02 3.96 29.75
CA GLN A 76 4.41 3.84 31.14
C GLN A 76 5.90 4.13 31.25
N GLY A 77 6.25 5.05 32.16
CA GLY A 77 7.60 5.56 32.33
C GLY A 77 8.64 4.45 32.56
N ARG A 78 9.78 4.59 31.89
CA ARG A 78 10.96 3.76 32.10
C ARG A 78 11.47 3.93 33.55
N PRO A 79 11.82 2.85 34.26
CA PRO A 79 12.82 2.93 35.32
C PRO A 79 14.20 3.16 34.68
N ALA A 80 15.00 4.02 35.31
CA ALA A 80 16.36 4.32 34.91
C ALA A 80 17.33 3.14 35.15
N ASP A 81 18.26 2.99 34.21
CA ASP A 81 19.58 2.37 34.29
C ASP A 81 19.76 1.06 35.08
N GLN A 82 19.79 -0.06 34.34
CA GLN A 82 20.75 -1.15 34.60
C GLN A 82 21.36 -1.66 33.29
N GLN A 83 22.62 -1.24 33.08
CA GLN A 83 23.75 -1.96 32.49
C GLN A 83 23.51 -2.80 31.22
N ASN A 84 23.81 -2.15 30.09
CA ASN A 84 24.69 -2.61 29.00
C ASN A 84 25.25 -4.05 29.09
N ASP A 85 24.48 -5.02 28.59
CA ASP A 85 25.04 -6.21 27.95
C ASP A 85 24.69 -6.16 26.47
N GLN A 86 25.70 -5.86 25.65
CA GLN A 86 25.62 -5.95 24.20
C GLN A 86 25.41 -7.42 23.82
N GLN A 87 24.16 -7.83 23.59
CA GLN A 87 23.93 -9.03 22.79
C GLN A 87 24.50 -8.76 21.38
N PRO A 88 25.42 -9.60 20.88
CA PRO A 88 25.87 -9.48 19.50
C PRO A 88 24.67 -9.68 18.58
N PRO A 89 24.64 -9.02 17.40
CA PRO A 89 23.60 -9.29 16.41
C PRO A 89 23.56 -10.79 16.14
N PRO A 90 22.36 -11.41 16.05
CA PRO A 90 22.26 -12.81 15.71
C PRO A 90 22.93 -13.04 14.35
N PRO A 91 23.66 -14.16 14.15
CA PRO A 91 24.31 -14.42 12.89
C PRO A 91 23.28 -14.40 11.77
N VAL A 92 23.57 -13.60 10.74
CA VAL A 92 22.92 -13.72 9.43
C VAL A 92 23.00 -15.19 9.04
N PRO A 93 21.90 -15.83 8.60
CA PRO A 93 21.98 -17.19 8.07
C PRO A 93 23.11 -17.26 7.05
N PRO A 94 23.99 -18.28 7.12
CA PRO A 94 25.05 -18.41 6.12
C PRO A 94 24.42 -18.45 4.72
N HIS A 95 25.16 -17.89 3.76
CA HIS A 95 24.88 -17.86 2.32
C HIS A 95 24.06 -19.05 1.78
N PRO A 96 23.26 -18.83 0.71
CA PRO A 96 22.26 -19.78 0.24
C PRO A 96 22.85 -21.18 -0.02
N PRO A 97 22.19 -22.27 0.39
CA PRO A 97 22.56 -23.59 -0.09
C PRO A 97 22.37 -23.69 -1.60
N ALA A 98 23.22 -24.53 -2.20
CA ALA A 98 23.55 -24.66 -3.61
C ALA A 98 22.37 -24.72 -4.60
N ALA A 99 22.66 -24.28 -5.82
CA ALA A 99 21.84 -24.43 -7.03
C ALA A 99 21.25 -25.85 -7.14
N GLY A 100 19.92 -25.94 -7.11
CA GLY A 100 19.21 -27.22 -7.16
C GLY A 100 17.70 -27.15 -6.93
N ALA A 101 17.16 -26.05 -6.39
CA ALA A 101 15.72 -25.82 -6.43
C ALA A 101 15.30 -25.55 -7.88
N ALA A 102 14.41 -26.38 -8.44
CA ALA A 102 13.71 -26.05 -9.68
C ALA A 102 13.13 -24.63 -9.55
N PRO A 103 13.16 -23.80 -10.61
CA PRO A 103 12.65 -22.45 -10.53
C PRO A 103 11.19 -22.52 -10.09
N ASN A 104 10.94 -21.97 -8.90
CA ASN A 104 9.61 -21.78 -8.36
C ASN A 104 8.75 -21.08 -9.43
N PRO A 105 7.70 -21.72 -9.95
CA PRO A 105 7.03 -21.21 -11.14
C PRO A 105 6.33 -19.87 -10.83
N VAL A 106 6.96 -18.79 -11.26
CA VAL A 106 6.39 -17.44 -11.23
C VAL A 106 5.28 -17.39 -12.25
N TYR A 107 4.04 -17.19 -11.81
CA TYR A 107 2.88 -17.10 -12.70
C TYR A 107 2.48 -15.64 -13.00
N TRP A 108 3.00 -14.67 -12.26
CA TRP A 108 2.77 -13.25 -12.52
C TRP A 108 3.91 -12.37 -12.01
N ARG A 109 4.23 -11.32 -12.78
CA ARG A 109 5.19 -10.27 -12.43
C ARG A 109 4.80 -8.98 -13.18
N PRO A 110 4.68 -7.82 -12.51
CA PRO A 110 4.43 -6.56 -13.17
C PRO A 110 5.65 -6.08 -13.96
N GLN A 111 5.39 -5.32 -15.02
CA GLN A 111 6.39 -4.73 -15.91
C GLN A 111 6.79 -3.34 -15.42
N PHE A 112 7.77 -3.29 -14.52
CA PHE A 112 8.41 -2.04 -14.13
C PHE A 112 9.36 -1.57 -15.23
N ARG A 113 8.83 -0.92 -16.27
CA ARG A 113 9.64 -0.32 -17.34
C ARG A 113 9.16 1.09 -17.66
N PRO A 114 10.06 2.05 -17.96
CA PRO A 114 9.67 3.43 -18.29
C PRO A 114 8.75 3.58 -19.50
N ASP A 115 8.80 2.64 -20.45
CA ASP A 115 7.94 2.62 -21.64
C ASP A 115 6.52 2.10 -21.36
N VAL A 116 6.30 1.50 -20.20
CA VAL A 116 5.00 0.94 -19.79
C VAL A 116 4.33 1.93 -18.82
N PRO A 117 3.14 2.46 -19.15
CA PRO A 117 2.39 3.29 -18.20
C PRO A 117 2.09 2.51 -16.92
N VAL A 118 2.21 3.15 -15.75
CA VAL A 118 1.79 2.54 -14.46
C VAL A 118 0.34 2.06 -14.56
N ALA A 119 -0.50 2.85 -15.24
CA ALA A 119 -1.90 2.53 -15.47
C ALA A 119 -2.15 1.30 -16.37
N ALA A 120 -1.12 0.60 -16.87
CA ALA A 120 -1.29 -0.66 -17.61
C ALA A 120 -1.61 -1.83 -16.68
N GLU A 121 -1.08 -1.82 -15.46
CA GLU A 121 -1.20 -2.94 -14.50
C GLU A 121 -1.84 -2.52 -13.17
N TRP A 122 -1.97 -1.21 -12.95
CA TRP A 122 -2.44 -0.62 -11.70
C TRP A 122 -3.58 0.37 -11.96
N ASP A 123 -4.63 0.30 -11.16
CA ASP A 123 -5.65 1.35 -11.07
C ASP A 123 -5.29 2.30 -9.92
N ALA A 124 -5.40 3.61 -10.15
CA ALA A 124 -5.14 4.60 -9.12
C ALA A 124 -6.44 4.98 -8.39
N LYS A 125 -6.43 4.91 -7.06
CA LYS A 125 -7.45 5.55 -6.23
C LYS A 125 -7.11 7.04 -6.14
N LEU A 126 -8.13 7.90 -6.28
CA LEU A 126 -7.96 9.34 -6.44
C LEU A 126 -8.60 10.10 -5.28
N GLY A 127 -8.01 11.26 -4.95
CA GLY A 127 -8.51 12.12 -3.90
C GLY A 127 -8.09 11.70 -2.49
N ASN A 128 -8.73 12.32 -1.50
CA ASN A 128 -8.53 12.05 -0.08
C ASN A 128 -9.58 11.11 0.52
N GLY A 129 -10.47 10.56 -0.32
CA GLY A 129 -11.55 9.65 0.11
C GLY A 129 -12.50 10.27 1.16
N PRO A 130 -13.52 9.53 1.59
CA PRO A 130 -14.29 9.90 2.78
C PRO A 130 -13.40 9.88 4.03
N ASP A 131 -13.46 10.94 4.85
CA ASP A 131 -12.77 11.05 6.14
C ASP A 131 -11.25 10.77 6.12
N GLY A 132 -10.56 11.13 5.02
CA GLY A 132 -9.13 10.86 4.86
C GLY A 132 -8.86 9.37 4.73
N TRP A 133 -9.55 8.72 3.78
CA TRP A 133 -9.63 7.26 3.64
C TRP A 133 -9.98 6.53 4.94
N GLY A 134 -10.75 7.22 5.79
CA GLY A 134 -11.18 6.80 7.10
C GLY A 134 -10.13 6.73 8.21
N ASN A 135 -8.90 7.12 7.87
CA ASN A 135 -7.81 7.21 8.81
C ASN A 135 -7.39 8.65 9.08
N GLN A 136 -8.18 9.64 8.68
CA GLN A 136 -7.82 11.06 8.77
C GLN A 136 -6.50 11.37 8.03
N GLU A 137 -6.22 10.62 6.95
CA GLU A 137 -5.08 10.83 6.06
C GLU A 137 -5.15 12.22 5.42
N LEU A 138 -3.99 12.83 5.16
CA LEU A 138 -3.88 14.23 4.69
C LEU A 138 -3.68 14.33 3.18
N GLU A 139 -3.18 13.28 2.54
CA GLU A 139 -2.81 13.31 1.13
C GLU A 139 -4.01 13.26 0.20
N HIS A 140 -3.86 13.94 -0.93
CA HIS A 140 -4.71 13.74 -2.09
C HIS A 140 -4.01 12.76 -3.03
N TYR A 141 -4.51 11.53 -3.15
CA TYR A 141 -3.95 10.57 -4.10
C TYR A 141 -4.22 11.00 -5.54
N THR A 142 -3.22 10.84 -6.41
CA THR A 142 -3.32 11.20 -7.83
C THR A 142 -2.81 10.07 -8.73
N ALA A 143 -3.16 10.13 -10.02
CA ALA A 143 -2.58 9.29 -11.07
C ALA A 143 -1.41 9.97 -11.81
N LYS A 144 -0.86 11.06 -11.26
CA LYS A 144 0.17 11.84 -11.95
C LYS A 144 1.53 11.12 -11.91
N PRO A 145 2.36 11.28 -12.95
CA PRO A 145 3.70 10.70 -12.98
C PRO A 145 4.65 11.25 -11.92
N GLU A 146 4.31 12.37 -11.26
CA GLU A 146 5.07 12.87 -10.10
C GLU A 146 4.87 12.05 -8.83
N ASN A 147 3.76 11.29 -8.73
CA ASN A 147 3.43 10.45 -7.58
C ASN A 147 3.61 8.95 -7.83
N ALA A 148 3.52 8.48 -9.08
CA ALA A 148 3.81 7.08 -9.42
C ALA A 148 4.46 6.96 -10.81
N PHE A 149 5.63 6.33 -10.87
CA PHE A 149 6.39 6.19 -12.11
C PHE A 149 7.35 4.98 -12.09
N HIS A 150 7.71 4.50 -13.28
CA HIS A 150 8.76 3.50 -13.45
C HIS A 150 10.11 4.17 -13.70
N THR A 151 11.16 3.59 -13.12
CA THR A 151 12.55 4.05 -13.25
C THR A 151 13.28 3.31 -14.36
N PRO A 152 14.35 3.90 -14.96
CA PRO A 152 15.15 3.24 -16.00
C PRO A 152 15.78 1.91 -15.58
N ASP A 153 16.04 1.71 -14.30
CA ASP A 153 16.61 0.48 -13.74
C ASP A 153 15.55 -0.55 -13.31
N GLY A 154 14.29 -0.34 -13.69
CA GLY A 154 13.25 -1.37 -13.61
C GLY A 154 12.53 -1.45 -12.26
N ARG A 155 12.28 -0.29 -11.63
CA ARG A 155 11.54 -0.21 -10.35
C ARG A 155 10.28 0.62 -10.49
N LEU A 156 9.28 0.34 -9.66
CA LEU A 156 8.13 1.21 -9.44
C LEU A 156 8.40 2.11 -8.22
N VAL A 157 8.22 3.41 -8.39
CA VAL A 157 8.31 4.40 -7.32
C VAL A 157 6.93 4.95 -7.02
N ILE A 158 6.56 4.97 -5.75
CA ILE A 158 5.41 5.72 -5.22
C ILE A 158 5.98 6.85 -4.38
N ARG A 159 5.72 8.07 -4.82
CA ARG A 159 6.28 9.31 -4.26
C ARG A 159 5.19 10.13 -3.59
N ALA A 160 5.30 10.25 -2.27
CA ALA A 160 4.58 11.24 -1.50
C ALA A 160 5.31 12.59 -1.57
N LEU A 161 4.59 13.67 -1.81
CA LEU A 161 5.09 15.04 -1.91
C LEU A 161 4.45 15.91 -0.84
N ALA A 162 5.28 16.56 -0.02
CA ALA A 162 4.86 17.56 0.96
C ALA A 162 5.31 18.95 0.51
N ASN A 163 4.34 19.87 0.37
CA ASN A 163 4.57 21.26 0.03
C ASN A 163 3.64 22.19 0.84
N SER A 164 4.08 22.58 2.03
CA SER A 164 3.31 23.47 2.92
C SER A 164 3.03 24.86 2.34
N ALA A 165 3.77 25.29 1.30
CA ALA A 165 3.56 26.57 0.63
C ALA A 165 2.46 26.52 -0.45
N ALA A 166 1.92 25.34 -0.76
CA ALA A 166 0.85 25.21 -1.74
C ALA A 166 -0.44 25.89 -1.25
N SER A 167 -1.08 26.66 -2.13
CA SER A 167 -2.29 27.42 -1.82
C SER A 167 -3.52 26.53 -1.63
N SER A 168 -3.58 25.38 -2.31
CA SER A 168 -4.64 24.38 -2.13
C SER A 168 -4.22 23.32 -1.12
N SER A 169 -5.13 22.93 -0.22
CA SER A 169 -4.93 21.79 0.68
C SER A 169 -4.64 20.49 -0.07
N GLU A 170 -5.26 20.30 -1.24
CA GLU A 170 -5.06 19.12 -2.10
C GLU A 170 -3.67 19.07 -2.73
N GLN A 171 -2.97 20.20 -2.79
CA GLN A 171 -1.63 20.31 -3.33
C GLN A 171 -0.56 20.32 -2.22
N ARG A 172 -0.96 20.48 -0.95
CA ARG A 172 -0.03 20.45 0.18
C ARG A 172 0.55 19.07 0.39
N TYR A 173 -0.26 18.04 0.18
CA TYR A 173 0.13 16.64 0.32
C TYR A 173 -0.44 15.86 -0.86
N THR A 174 0.42 15.28 -1.69
CA THR A 174 0.00 14.40 -2.79
C THR A 174 0.77 13.10 -2.73
N SER A 175 0.15 12.01 -3.16
CA SER A 175 0.77 10.70 -3.21
C SER A 175 0.08 9.84 -4.28
N ALA A 176 0.38 8.55 -4.32
CA ALA A 176 -0.39 7.58 -5.11
C ALA A 176 -0.84 6.40 -4.24
N ARG A 177 -2.04 5.90 -4.54
CA ARG A 177 -2.59 4.64 -4.03
C ARG A 177 -2.96 3.75 -5.20
N LEU A 178 -2.13 2.76 -5.44
CA LEU A 178 -2.25 1.84 -6.57
C LEU A 178 -2.92 0.56 -6.13
N VAL A 179 -3.82 0.04 -6.97
CA VAL A 179 -4.49 -1.26 -6.82
C VAL A 179 -4.15 -2.09 -8.04
N SER A 180 -3.64 -3.31 -7.85
CA SER A 180 -3.31 -4.17 -8.99
C SER A 180 -4.55 -4.62 -9.73
N ARG A 181 -4.46 -4.66 -11.07
CA ARG A 181 -5.47 -5.32 -11.90
C ARG A 181 -5.45 -6.83 -11.78
N GLN A 182 -4.30 -7.39 -11.44
CA GLN A 182 -4.15 -8.80 -11.14
C GLN A 182 -4.63 -9.09 -9.71
N THR A 183 -5.39 -10.17 -9.50
CA THR A 183 -5.61 -10.72 -8.14
C THR A 183 -4.60 -11.82 -7.85
N LEU A 184 -4.51 -12.29 -6.60
CA LEU A 184 -3.68 -13.45 -6.25
C LEU A 184 -3.96 -14.66 -7.16
N SER A 185 -5.23 -14.84 -7.59
CA SER A 185 -5.68 -15.73 -8.68
C SER A 185 -5.40 -17.23 -8.51
N ARG A 186 -4.80 -17.62 -7.39
CA ARG A 186 -4.55 -19.01 -7.00
C ARG A 186 -5.08 -19.24 -5.59
N ASP A 187 -5.52 -20.46 -5.32
CA ASP A 187 -5.88 -20.92 -3.98
C ASP A 187 -4.68 -21.10 -3.06
N ARG A 188 -3.51 -21.19 -3.66
CA ARG A 188 -2.27 -21.55 -3.01
C ARG A 188 -1.14 -20.86 -3.75
N GLY A 189 -0.26 -20.17 -3.04
CA GLY A 189 0.84 -19.43 -3.65
C GLY A 189 1.62 -18.56 -2.68
N VAL A 190 2.56 -17.79 -3.24
CA VAL A 190 3.31 -16.74 -2.56
C VAL A 190 3.26 -15.44 -3.37
N LEU A 191 3.14 -14.32 -2.66
CA LEU A 191 3.38 -12.98 -3.16
C LEU A 191 4.67 -12.46 -2.52
N THR A 192 5.65 -12.10 -3.34
CA THR A 192 6.95 -11.60 -2.87
C THR A 192 7.18 -10.19 -3.36
N GLY A 193 7.58 -9.28 -2.47
CA GLY A 193 7.95 -7.91 -2.76
C GLY A 193 9.32 -7.55 -2.17
N PHE A 194 10.12 -6.77 -2.92
CA PHE A 194 11.37 -6.16 -2.46
C PHE A 194 11.19 -4.65 -2.41
N ILE A 195 11.10 -4.09 -1.21
CA ILE A 195 10.66 -2.69 -1.02
C ILE A 195 11.66 -1.92 -0.18
N VAL A 196 12.01 -0.72 -0.63
CA VAL A 196 12.69 0.30 0.20
C VAL A 196 11.61 1.27 0.68
N SER A 197 11.45 1.40 1.99
CA SER A 197 10.39 2.23 2.58
C SER A 197 10.93 3.60 3.02
N PRO A 198 10.20 4.71 2.78
CA PRO A 198 10.57 5.99 3.33
C PRO A 198 10.34 5.99 4.85
N CYS A 199 11.23 6.63 5.60
CA CYS A 199 11.12 6.73 7.05
C CYS A 199 11.19 8.20 7.48
N ALA A 200 10.04 8.76 7.86
CA ALA A 200 9.94 10.11 8.40
C ALA A 200 8.67 10.28 9.24
N ALA A 201 8.67 11.29 10.12
CA ALA A 201 7.48 11.66 10.88
C ALA A 201 6.30 11.96 9.94
N GLY A 202 5.11 11.45 10.26
CA GLY A 202 3.90 11.67 9.46
C GLY A 202 3.87 10.95 8.10
N ILE A 203 4.77 10.00 7.84
CA ILE A 203 4.78 9.17 6.63
C ILE A 203 4.37 7.75 6.96
N TRP A 204 3.50 7.16 6.13
CA TRP A 204 2.93 5.82 6.28
C TRP A 204 2.91 5.06 4.94
N PRO A 205 4.02 4.42 4.55
CA PRO A 205 4.05 3.49 3.42
C PRO A 205 3.37 2.17 3.76
N ALA A 206 2.63 1.61 2.79
CA ALA A 206 1.93 0.34 2.94
C ALA A 206 2.04 -0.55 1.69
N PHE A 207 2.24 -1.85 1.93
CA PHE A 207 2.10 -2.95 0.96
C PHE A 207 1.18 -4.00 1.56
N TRP A 208 0.01 -4.16 0.95
CA TRP A 208 -1.15 -4.79 1.59
C TRP A 208 -2.15 -5.30 0.56
N LEU A 209 -3.19 -5.98 1.02
CA LEU A 209 -4.18 -6.65 0.18
C LEU A 209 -5.61 -6.34 0.61
N LEU A 210 -6.47 -6.11 -0.38
CA LEU A 210 -7.93 -6.04 -0.22
C LEU A 210 -8.62 -6.87 -1.30
N PRO A 211 -9.83 -7.40 -1.05
CA PRO A 211 -10.61 -8.10 -2.05
C PRO A 211 -10.90 -7.19 -3.24
N ARG A 212 -11.00 -7.76 -4.43
CA ARG A 212 -11.49 -7.02 -5.59
C ARG A 212 -12.86 -6.42 -5.29
N GLU A 213 -13.02 -5.14 -5.61
CA GLU A 213 -14.29 -4.43 -5.46
C GLU A 213 -15.43 -5.06 -6.28
N PRO A 214 -16.68 -4.96 -5.81
CA PRO A 214 -17.07 -4.43 -4.49
C PRO A 214 -16.77 -5.42 -3.35
N PHE A 215 -16.49 -4.88 -2.16
CA PHE A 215 -16.30 -5.65 -0.93
C PHE A 215 -16.82 -4.86 0.29
N ALA A 216 -17.06 -5.57 1.40
CA ALA A 216 -17.48 -5.01 2.67
C ALA A 216 -16.35 -5.10 3.71
N TRP A 217 -15.77 -3.94 4.06
CA TRP A 217 -14.75 -3.87 5.10
C TRP A 217 -15.35 -3.84 6.51
N PRO A 218 -14.73 -4.49 7.53
CA PRO A 218 -13.58 -5.39 7.43
C PRO A 218 -13.98 -6.85 7.17
N THR A 219 -15.27 -7.16 7.09
CA THR A 219 -15.79 -8.54 6.98
C THR A 219 -15.12 -9.37 5.89
N ASP A 220 -14.93 -8.78 4.71
CA ASP A 220 -14.36 -9.49 3.55
C ASP A 220 -12.83 -9.68 3.64
N GLY A 221 -12.19 -9.12 4.67
CA GLY A 221 -10.79 -9.27 5.02
C GLY A 221 -9.87 -8.17 4.48
N GLU A 222 -8.80 -7.89 5.22
CA GLU A 222 -7.68 -7.04 4.85
C GLU A 222 -6.39 -7.65 5.41
N ILE A 223 -5.33 -7.67 4.60
CA ILE A 223 -4.05 -8.32 4.92
C ILE A 223 -2.92 -7.33 4.65
N ASP A 224 -2.26 -6.89 5.71
CA ASP A 224 -1.18 -5.93 5.63
C ASP A 224 0.16 -6.65 5.75
N ILE A 225 0.91 -6.65 4.67
CA ILE A 225 2.18 -7.38 4.58
C ILE A 225 3.28 -6.51 5.19
N ALA A 226 3.29 -5.22 4.83
CA ALA A 226 4.24 -4.26 5.34
C ALA A 226 3.61 -2.89 5.54
N GLU A 227 3.61 -2.42 6.78
CA GLU A 227 3.29 -1.05 7.15
C GLU A 227 4.35 -0.50 8.11
N THR A 228 4.75 0.76 7.92
CA THR A 228 5.53 1.48 8.93
C THR A 228 4.97 2.89 9.02
N TRP A 229 5.08 3.50 10.19
CA TRP A 229 4.58 4.84 10.44
C TRP A 229 5.65 5.69 11.09
N ASN A 230 5.59 7.00 10.87
CA ASN A 230 6.45 7.97 11.56
C ASN A 230 7.97 7.72 11.45
N GLY A 231 8.41 6.90 10.49
CA GLY A 231 9.80 6.46 10.38
C GLY A 231 10.28 5.74 11.62
N ASP A 232 9.38 5.02 12.30
CA ASP A 232 9.73 4.32 13.52
C ASP A 232 10.71 3.17 13.30
N LEU A 233 10.89 2.69 12.05
CA LEU A 233 11.74 1.56 11.65
C LEU A 233 11.22 0.20 12.18
N GLU A 234 9.91 0.10 12.37
CA GLU A 234 9.20 -1.13 12.69
C GLU A 234 8.16 -1.42 11.60
N ASN A 235 8.17 -2.66 11.12
CA ASN A 235 7.14 -3.19 10.24
C ASN A 235 5.99 -3.73 11.06
N HIS A 236 4.78 -3.27 10.79
CA HIS A 236 3.53 -3.74 11.38
C HIS A 236 2.90 -4.65 10.33
N THR A 237 2.85 -5.94 10.64
CA THR A 237 2.07 -6.91 9.88
C THR A 237 0.71 -6.99 10.55
N CYS A 238 -0.35 -6.76 9.78
CA CYS A 238 -1.71 -6.69 10.30
C CYS A 238 -2.65 -7.62 9.53
N LEU A 239 -3.69 -8.07 10.23
CA LEU A 239 -4.80 -8.83 9.67
C LEU A 239 -6.07 -8.25 10.25
N HIS A 240 -7.02 -7.84 9.41
CA HIS A 240 -8.32 -7.31 9.83
C HIS A 240 -9.47 -8.14 9.28
N TRP A 241 -10.49 -8.39 10.11
CA TRP A 241 -11.69 -9.16 9.76
C TRP A 241 -12.87 -8.80 10.66
N GLY A 242 -14.03 -9.41 10.42
CA GLY A 242 -15.19 -9.30 11.31
C GLY A 242 -15.85 -7.93 11.29
N GLN A 243 -16.46 -7.54 12.41
CA GLN A 243 -17.17 -6.27 12.55
C GLN A 243 -16.42 -5.26 13.41
N HIS A 244 -16.67 -3.98 13.16
CA HIS A 244 -15.97 -2.89 13.85
C HIS A 244 -16.10 -2.92 15.39
N HIS A 245 -17.19 -3.47 15.94
CA HIS A 245 -17.40 -3.54 17.40
C HIS A 245 -16.86 -4.82 18.04
N GLU A 246 -16.27 -5.73 17.27
CA GLU A 246 -15.81 -7.02 17.79
C GLU A 246 -14.41 -6.92 18.42
N PRO A 247 -14.19 -7.50 19.61
CA PRO A 247 -12.93 -7.38 20.35
C PRO A 247 -11.77 -8.16 19.71
N GLN A 248 -12.03 -9.11 18.81
CA GLN A 248 -11.01 -9.91 18.11
C GLN A 248 -11.10 -9.70 16.61
N LYS A 249 -11.22 -8.44 16.16
CA LYS A 249 -11.38 -8.05 14.75
C LYS A 249 -10.06 -7.78 14.02
N HIS A 250 -8.93 -7.84 14.73
CA HIS A 250 -7.62 -7.64 14.14
C HIS A 250 -6.50 -8.33 14.95
N ARG A 251 -5.38 -8.58 14.27
CA ARG A 251 -4.11 -9.00 14.86
C ARG A 251 -2.98 -8.17 14.27
N VAL A 252 -2.03 -7.77 15.11
CA VAL A 252 -0.85 -6.99 14.69
C VAL A 252 0.40 -7.59 15.29
N LEU A 253 1.50 -7.56 14.53
CA LEU A 253 2.84 -7.85 15.02
C LEU A 253 3.85 -6.83 14.49
N GLY A 254 4.57 -6.19 15.42
CA GLY A 254 5.72 -5.34 15.12
C GLY A 254 6.99 -6.15 14.92
N THR A 255 7.72 -5.88 13.83
CA THR A 255 9.05 -6.42 13.54
C THR A 255 10.04 -5.29 13.29
N ARG A 256 11.07 -5.20 14.13
CA ARG A 256 12.10 -4.16 14.03
C ARG A 256 12.98 -4.37 12.78
N ILE A 257 13.10 -3.35 11.92
CA ILE A 257 13.98 -3.38 10.73
C ILE A 257 14.75 -2.05 10.66
N PRO A 258 15.90 -1.93 11.35
CA PRO A 258 16.62 -0.66 11.48
C PRO A 258 17.09 -0.05 10.15
N ASP A 259 17.25 -0.88 9.11
CA ASP A 259 17.84 -0.53 7.82
C ASP A 259 16.84 -0.49 6.65
N MET A 260 15.53 -0.55 6.91
CA MET A 260 14.47 -0.61 5.88
C MET A 260 14.48 0.54 4.86
N HIS A 261 15.08 1.68 5.21
CA HIS A 261 15.21 2.87 4.36
C HIS A 261 16.48 2.87 3.50
N THR A 262 17.40 1.93 3.73
CA THR A 262 18.72 1.90 3.08
C THR A 262 18.92 0.72 2.13
N ARG A 263 18.04 -0.28 2.21
CA ARG A 263 18.08 -1.46 1.34
C ARG A 263 16.68 -1.95 1.00
N PRO A 264 16.52 -2.73 -0.09
CA PRO A 264 15.29 -3.47 -0.32
C PRO A 264 15.11 -4.53 0.78
N VAL A 265 13.99 -4.45 1.50
CA VAL A 265 13.53 -5.49 2.42
C VAL A 265 12.70 -6.48 1.64
N ARG A 266 12.93 -7.78 1.85
CA ARG A 266 12.12 -8.83 1.25
C ARG A 266 10.92 -9.12 2.14
N TYR A 267 9.73 -9.03 1.55
CA TYR A 267 8.48 -9.43 2.15
C TYR A 267 7.90 -10.60 1.36
N ASP A 268 7.53 -11.70 2.01
CA ASP A 268 6.76 -12.77 1.39
C ASP A 268 5.44 -12.97 2.15
N PHE A 269 4.34 -13.09 1.41
CA PHE A 269 3.04 -13.52 1.93
C PHE A 269 2.66 -14.82 1.25
N ALA A 270 2.61 -15.91 2.01
CA ALA A 270 2.27 -17.25 1.52
C ALA A 270 0.88 -17.65 2.04
N TRP A 271 0.08 -18.24 1.16
CA TRP A 271 -1.25 -18.73 1.52
C TRP A 271 -1.52 -20.12 0.99
N ASP A 272 -2.24 -20.91 1.78
CA ASP A 272 -2.76 -22.22 1.41
C ASP A 272 -4.25 -22.29 1.77
N GLN A 273 -5.11 -22.14 0.77
CA GLN A 273 -6.56 -22.18 0.87
C GLN A 273 -7.14 -23.22 -0.11
N PRO A 274 -6.97 -24.52 0.15
CA PRO A 274 -7.46 -25.57 -0.74
C PRO A 274 -8.95 -25.41 -1.05
N GLY A 275 -9.28 -25.31 -2.34
CA GLY A 275 -10.66 -25.16 -2.80
C GLY A 275 -11.25 -23.77 -2.66
N GLY A 276 -10.45 -22.75 -2.28
CA GLY A 276 -10.84 -21.34 -2.29
C GLY A 276 -12.01 -21.01 -1.37
N GLN A 277 -12.21 -21.80 -0.31
CA GLN A 277 -13.37 -21.63 0.57
C GLN A 277 -13.20 -20.36 1.42
N PRO A 278 -14.19 -19.45 1.41
CA PRO A 278 -14.18 -18.27 2.27
C PRO A 278 -13.99 -18.64 3.74
N GLY A 279 -13.19 -17.84 4.46
CA GLY A 279 -12.96 -18.03 5.90
C GLY A 279 -12.24 -19.31 6.30
N GLN A 280 -11.55 -19.97 5.38
CA GLN A 280 -10.76 -21.18 5.64
C GLN A 280 -9.41 -21.08 4.94
N GLY A 281 -8.39 -21.77 5.45
CA GLY A 281 -7.04 -21.76 4.89
C GLY A 281 -6.03 -21.11 5.82
N ARG A 282 -4.76 -21.15 5.43
CA ARG A 282 -3.61 -20.79 6.26
C ARG A 282 -2.79 -19.70 5.57
N MET A 283 -2.24 -18.79 6.36
CA MET A 283 -1.45 -17.66 5.92
C MET A 283 -0.17 -17.55 6.74
N LEU A 284 0.92 -17.18 6.08
CA LEU A 284 2.23 -16.92 6.67
C LEU A 284 2.83 -15.65 6.06
N TRP A 285 3.37 -14.81 6.94
CA TRP A 285 4.10 -13.61 6.58
C TRP A 285 5.58 -13.81 6.89
N TYR A 286 6.42 -13.34 5.98
CA TYR A 286 7.86 -13.42 6.10
C TYR A 286 8.51 -12.06 5.88
N ILE A 287 9.55 -11.81 6.65
CA ILE A 287 10.45 -10.65 6.47
C ILE A 287 11.86 -11.17 6.40
N ASP A 288 12.56 -10.87 5.30
CA ASP A 288 13.90 -11.37 4.98
C ASP A 288 14.03 -12.90 5.19
N GLY A 289 12.99 -13.62 4.80
CA GLY A 289 12.90 -15.09 4.88
C GLY A 289 12.56 -15.65 6.28
N ARG A 290 12.40 -14.83 7.31
CA ARG A 290 11.98 -15.28 8.64
C ARG A 290 10.46 -15.23 8.77
N PRO A 291 9.78 -16.31 9.20
CA PRO A 291 8.35 -16.23 9.47
C PRO A 291 8.12 -15.30 10.65
N VAL A 292 7.33 -14.24 10.44
CA VAL A 292 7.03 -13.24 11.47
C VAL A 292 5.63 -13.45 12.04
N MET A 293 4.66 -13.81 11.21
CA MET A 293 3.28 -14.02 11.65
C MET A 293 2.65 -15.19 10.89
N LYS A 294 1.76 -15.93 11.55
CA LYS A 294 0.87 -16.92 10.93
C LYS A 294 -0.57 -16.70 11.39
N ALA A 295 -1.51 -17.03 10.52
CA ALA A 295 -2.93 -17.00 10.88
C ALA A 295 -3.72 -17.99 10.03
N GLN A 296 -4.83 -18.48 10.58
CA GLN A 296 -5.90 -19.03 9.75
C GLN A 296 -6.62 -17.88 9.05
N VAL A 297 -7.17 -18.13 7.87
CA VAL A 297 -8.07 -17.19 7.19
C VAL A 297 -9.32 -17.02 8.07
N PRO A 298 -9.62 -15.81 8.57
CA PRO A 298 -10.73 -15.61 9.49
C PRO A 298 -12.10 -15.80 8.82
N PRO A 299 -13.14 -16.29 9.53
CA PRO A 299 -14.50 -16.36 9.02
C PRO A 299 -14.98 -15.04 8.39
N GLY A 300 -15.71 -15.13 7.28
CA GLY A 300 -16.17 -13.97 6.52
C GLY A 300 -15.17 -13.46 5.47
N THR A 301 -13.88 -13.71 5.66
CA THR A 301 -12.84 -13.30 4.69
C THR A 301 -13.10 -13.95 3.34
N ARG A 302 -13.08 -13.15 2.28
CA ARG A 302 -13.26 -13.62 0.90
C ARG A 302 -12.13 -14.58 0.49
N PRO A 303 -12.34 -15.39 -0.57
CA PRO A 303 -11.27 -16.23 -1.10
C PRO A 303 -10.01 -15.41 -1.38
N LEU A 304 -8.85 -15.86 -0.92
CA LEU A 304 -7.60 -15.12 -1.06
C LEU A 304 -7.23 -14.90 -2.52
N ARG A 305 -7.65 -15.82 -3.42
CA ARG A 305 -7.52 -15.66 -4.87
C ARG A 305 -8.16 -14.38 -5.43
N ASP A 306 -9.11 -13.78 -4.72
CA ASP A 306 -9.81 -12.54 -5.11
C ASP A 306 -9.09 -11.27 -4.62
N MET A 307 -8.07 -11.41 -3.76
CA MET A 307 -7.33 -10.29 -3.20
C MET A 307 -6.50 -9.60 -4.29
N THR A 308 -6.58 -8.28 -4.32
CA THR A 308 -5.74 -7.38 -5.11
C THR A 308 -4.61 -6.84 -4.25
N ILE A 309 -3.52 -6.43 -4.89
CA ILE A 309 -2.35 -5.85 -4.26
C ILE A 309 -2.53 -4.34 -4.19
N LEU A 310 -2.28 -3.75 -3.03
CA LEU A 310 -2.28 -2.32 -2.81
C LEU A 310 -0.88 -1.84 -2.43
N LEU A 311 -0.52 -0.69 -2.99
CA LEU A 311 0.73 0.01 -2.70
C LEU A 311 0.42 1.50 -2.56
N ASN A 312 0.78 2.11 -1.43
CA ASN A 312 0.63 3.55 -1.23
C ASN A 312 1.64 4.10 -0.23
N VAL A 313 1.73 5.44 -0.21
CA VAL A 313 2.37 6.19 0.87
C VAL A 313 1.37 7.22 1.38
N ALA A 314 0.72 6.92 2.50
CA ALA A 314 -0.16 7.84 3.21
C ALA A 314 0.67 8.89 3.99
N MET A 315 0.02 10.02 4.30
CA MET A 315 0.63 11.15 5.00
C MET A 315 -0.27 11.60 6.15
N GLY A 316 0.25 11.61 7.37
CA GLY A 316 -0.53 11.88 8.58
C GLY A 316 -1.47 10.72 8.94
N GLY A 317 -2.68 11.04 9.38
CA GLY A 317 -3.65 10.06 9.87
C GLY A 317 -3.49 9.68 11.34
N ASN A 318 -4.44 8.88 11.82
CA ASN A 318 -4.59 8.51 13.24
C ASN A 318 -3.34 7.82 13.79
N VAL A 319 -2.79 6.90 13.01
CA VAL A 319 -1.57 6.16 13.35
C VAL A 319 -0.33 7.05 13.43
N CYS A 320 -0.33 8.18 12.71
CA CYS A 320 0.72 9.16 12.82
C CYS A 320 0.59 10.05 14.08
N ALA A 321 -0.48 9.91 14.87
CA ALA A 321 -0.73 10.63 16.12
C ALA A 321 -0.56 12.16 15.97
N GLY A 322 -1.13 12.71 14.90
CA GLY A 322 -1.10 14.15 14.59
C GLY A 322 0.22 14.67 14.01
N LYS A 323 1.23 13.81 13.81
CA LYS A 323 2.48 14.19 13.14
C LYS A 323 2.22 14.40 11.66
N THR A 324 2.89 15.40 11.09
CA THR A 324 2.86 15.72 9.66
C THR A 324 4.28 15.75 9.10
N PRO A 325 4.47 15.37 7.83
CA PRO A 325 5.79 15.34 7.23
C PRO A 325 6.31 16.75 6.90
N ALA A 326 7.62 16.91 6.97
CA ALA A 326 8.29 18.13 6.49
C ALA A 326 8.19 18.24 4.96
N ASN A 327 8.40 19.45 4.42
CA ASN A 327 8.44 19.66 2.97
C ASN A 327 9.51 18.81 2.30
N GLY A 328 9.17 18.22 1.15
CA GLY A 328 10.07 17.35 0.41
C GLY A 328 9.31 16.25 -0.33
N TYR A 329 10.04 15.18 -0.65
CA TYR A 329 9.49 13.98 -1.24
C TYR A 329 9.91 12.74 -0.44
N TYR A 330 9.05 11.72 -0.43
CA TYR A 330 9.23 10.47 0.29
C TYR A 330 8.88 9.32 -0.65
N ASP A 331 9.91 8.58 -1.05
CA ASP A 331 9.78 7.52 -2.06
C ASP A 331 9.70 6.16 -1.38
N MET A 332 8.60 5.44 -1.64
CA MET A 332 8.57 3.98 -1.53
C MET A 332 9.00 3.39 -2.87
N VAL A 333 10.04 2.57 -2.85
CA VAL A 333 10.64 2.00 -4.07
C VAL A 333 10.42 0.50 -4.08
N VAL A 334 9.54 0.04 -4.96
CA VAL A 334 9.31 -1.39 -5.22
C VAL A 334 10.32 -1.86 -6.26
N CYS A 335 11.37 -2.52 -5.77
CA CYS A 335 12.49 -3.00 -6.59
C CYS A 335 12.13 -4.25 -7.39
N ALA A 336 11.27 -5.11 -6.83
CA ALA A 336 10.71 -6.26 -7.51
C ALA A 336 9.42 -6.69 -6.81
N LEU A 337 8.50 -7.28 -7.58
CA LEU A 337 7.25 -7.85 -7.09
C LEU A 337 6.91 -9.05 -7.96
N TRP A 338 6.45 -10.17 -7.41
CA TRP A 338 5.97 -11.30 -8.20
C TRP A 338 5.08 -12.22 -7.39
N MET A 339 4.33 -13.07 -8.10
CA MET A 339 3.63 -14.19 -7.50
C MET A 339 4.10 -15.51 -8.09
N ALA A 340 4.24 -16.51 -7.23
CA ALA A 340 4.70 -17.85 -7.59
C ALA A 340 3.89 -18.94 -6.89
N ASP A 341 3.97 -20.16 -7.41
CA ASP A 341 3.17 -21.29 -6.92
C ASP A 341 3.61 -21.82 -5.55
N GLU A 342 4.85 -21.55 -5.09
CA GLU A 342 5.33 -21.98 -3.77
C GLU A 342 6.37 -21.02 -3.17
N LEU A 343 6.88 -21.26 -1.96
CA LEU A 343 7.97 -20.49 -1.38
C LEU A 343 9.32 -20.84 -2.02
N GLU A 344 10.22 -19.86 -2.14
CA GLU A 344 11.63 -20.19 -2.40
C GLU A 344 12.24 -20.94 -1.21
N TYR A 345 13.27 -21.76 -1.49
CA TYR A 345 14.04 -22.52 -0.50
C TYR A 345 13.17 -23.47 0.34
N GLY A 346 12.55 -24.45 -0.33
CA GLY A 346 11.82 -25.53 0.33
C GLY A 346 10.32 -25.58 0.05
N GLY A 347 9.79 -24.63 -0.74
CA GLY A 347 8.43 -24.69 -1.27
C GLY A 347 7.38 -24.88 -0.19
N TRP A 348 6.43 -25.75 -0.46
CA TRP A 348 5.41 -26.13 0.51
C TRP A 348 5.95 -26.89 1.72
N GLY A 349 7.09 -27.59 1.61
CA GLY A 349 7.73 -28.22 2.77
C GLY A 349 8.15 -27.19 3.82
N ARG A 350 8.68 -26.05 3.38
CA ARG A 350 9.00 -24.91 4.27
C ARG A 350 7.75 -24.31 4.89
N PHE A 351 6.70 -24.11 4.09
CA PHE A 351 5.41 -23.62 4.59
C PHE A 351 4.87 -24.51 5.72
N GLU A 352 4.82 -25.84 5.52
CA GLU A 352 4.33 -26.77 6.55
C GLU A 352 5.21 -26.77 7.81
N HIS A 353 6.54 -26.67 7.63
CA HIS A 353 7.47 -26.57 8.75
C HIS A 353 7.23 -25.31 9.59
N ASP A 354 7.19 -24.13 8.96
CA ASP A 354 7.01 -22.85 9.64
C ASP A 354 5.60 -22.73 10.24
N TRP A 355 4.59 -23.30 9.59
CA TRP A 355 3.23 -23.38 10.09
C TRP A 355 3.15 -24.24 11.36
N GLY A 356 3.75 -25.43 11.34
CA GLY A 356 3.78 -26.37 12.46
C GLY A 356 4.68 -25.94 13.62
N ASN A 357 5.58 -24.98 13.39
CA ASN A 357 6.48 -24.48 14.42
C ASN A 357 5.72 -23.65 15.47
N PRO A 358 5.73 -24.04 16.77
CA PRO A 358 5.09 -23.26 17.84
C PRO A 358 5.78 -21.91 18.10
N GLY A 359 7.01 -21.72 17.63
CA GLY A 359 7.73 -20.46 17.73
C GLY A 359 7.32 -19.41 16.70
N THR A 360 6.53 -19.77 15.68
CA THR A 360 6.00 -18.81 14.71
C THR A 360 4.83 -18.03 15.33
N PRO A 361 4.93 -16.70 15.50
CA PRO A 361 3.91 -15.89 16.18
C PRO A 361 2.57 -15.84 15.45
N GLU A 362 1.48 -15.62 16.19
CA GLU A 362 0.14 -15.43 15.63
C GLU A 362 -0.31 -13.95 15.54
N GLY A 363 0.56 -13.03 15.94
CA GLY A 363 0.20 -11.63 16.21
C GLY A 363 -0.60 -11.46 17.50
N ASN A 364 -0.80 -10.22 17.91
CA ASN A 364 -1.55 -9.87 19.12
C ASN A 364 -2.86 -9.18 18.73
N THR A 365 -3.94 -9.50 19.43
CA THR A 365 -5.16 -8.69 19.42
C THR A 365 -4.98 -7.56 20.44
N TYR A 366 -5.25 -6.32 20.01
CA TYR A 366 -5.13 -5.13 20.84
C TYR A 366 -6.48 -4.50 21.16
#